data_AF-A0A841TIW6-F1
#
_entry.id   AF-A0A841TIW6-F1
#
_cell.length_a   1.000
_cell.length_b   1.000
_cell.length_c   1.000
_cell.angle_alpha   90.00
_cell.angle_beta   90.00
_cell.angle_gamma   90.00
#
_symmetry.space_group_name_H-M   'P 1'
#
loop_
_entity.id
_entity.type
_entity.pdbx_description
1 polymer ?
#
loop_
_entity_poly.entity_id
_entity_poly.type
_entity_poly.pdbx_seq_one_letter_code
_entity_poly.pdbx_strand_id
1 'polypeptide(L)'
;MTKKVIQDGKKLAYPKLKALFDVLFLIGVVLLLIKLGTLLLNRITPLDITLIGGKLIWNIGPLALMIAAGIGSGILKDKYRED
;
A
#
# COMPACT_ATOMS: atom_id res chain seq x y z
N MET A 1 -27.58 17.64 4.49
CA MET A 1 -26.36 17.36 5.29
C MET A 1 -26.49 16.11 6.17
N THR A 2 -27.70 15.71 6.57
CA THR A 2 -27.97 14.55 7.43
C THR A 2 -27.53 13.19 6.86
N LYS A 3 -27.50 13.02 5.53
CA LYS A 3 -27.02 11.76 4.92
C LYS A 3 -25.54 11.47 5.21
N LYS A 4 -24.70 12.50 5.35
CA LYS A 4 -23.25 12.35 5.53
C LYS A 4 -22.91 11.86 6.95
N VAL A 5 -23.59 12.42 7.95
CA VAL A 5 -23.43 12.02 9.36
C VAL A 5 -23.98 10.62 9.67
N ILE A 6 -24.99 10.13 8.93
CA ILE A 6 -25.48 8.73 9.08
C ILE A 6 -24.49 7.74 8.42
N GLN A 7 -23.79 8.16 7.38
CA GLN A 7 -22.77 7.37 6.69
C GLN A 7 -21.48 7.25 7.53
N ASP A 8 -21.08 8.31 8.22
CA ASP A 8 -19.94 8.30 9.15
C ASP A 8 -20.19 7.44 10.42
N GLY A 9 -21.46 7.24 10.80
CA GLY A 9 -21.85 6.35 11.90
C GLY A 9 -21.97 4.87 11.53
N LYS A 10 -22.05 4.52 10.24
CA LYS A 10 -22.10 3.12 9.78
C LYS A 10 -20.70 2.50 9.90
N LYS A 11 -20.53 1.58 10.87
CA LYS A 11 -19.36 0.70 10.95
C LYS A 11 -19.11 0.08 9.56
N LEU A 12 -17.89 0.22 9.04
CA LEU A 12 -17.46 -0.50 7.83
C LEU A 12 -17.85 -1.98 7.95
N ALA A 13 -18.29 -2.60 6.85
CA ALA A 13 -18.68 -4.01 6.84
C ALA A 13 -17.49 -4.93 7.17
N TYR A 14 -16.27 -4.53 6.77
CA TYR A 14 -15.05 -5.30 6.98
C TYR A 14 -13.88 -4.42 7.46
N PRO A 15 -13.90 -3.95 8.73
CA PRO A 15 -12.86 -3.06 9.26
C PRO A 15 -11.48 -3.73 9.27
N LYS A 16 -11.42 -5.05 9.52
CA LYS A 16 -10.18 -5.83 9.50
C LYS A 16 -9.55 -5.91 8.10
N LEU A 17 -10.38 -6.02 7.07
CA LEU A 17 -9.93 -6.24 5.70
C LEU A 17 -9.46 -4.90 5.09
N LYS A 18 -10.09 -3.78 5.46
CA LYS A 18 -9.55 -2.44 5.19
C LYS A 18 -8.19 -2.23 5.86
N ALA A 19 -8.04 -2.60 7.13
CA ALA A 19 -6.75 -2.50 7.83
C ALA A 19 -5.66 -3.35 7.16
N LEU A 20 -6.00 -4.55 6.66
CA LEU A 20 -5.08 -5.39 5.90
C LEU A 20 -4.56 -4.68 4.64
N PHE A 21 -5.45 -4.01 3.89
CA PHE A 21 -5.06 -3.23 2.71
C PHE A 21 -4.21 -1.99 3.05
N ASP A 22 -4.55 -1.27 4.13
CA ASP A 22 -3.72 -0.15 4.61
C ASP A 22 -2.31 -0.64 5.02
N VAL A 23 -2.20 -1.79 5.69
CA VAL A 23 -0.91 -2.42 6.03
C VAL A 23 -0.17 -2.89 4.77
N LEU A 24 -0.87 -3.49 3.81
CA LEU A 24 -0.28 -3.92 2.54
C LEU A 24 0.27 -2.72 1.75
N PHE A 25 -0.45 -1.62 1.74
CA PHE A 25 0.02 -0.37 1.15
C PHE A 25 1.27 0.16 1.86
N LEU A 26 1.27 0.14 3.20
CA LEU A 26 2.43 0.56 4.00
C LEU A 26 3.67 -0.30 3.71
N ILE A 27 3.51 -1.62 3.55
CA ILE A 27 4.59 -2.53 3.12
C ILE A 27 5.15 -2.09 1.76
N GLY A 28 4.29 -1.73 0.80
CA GLY A 28 4.71 -1.22 -0.51
C GLY A 28 5.53 0.06 -0.42
N VAL A 29 5.13 1.00 0.45
CA VAL A 29 5.87 2.23 0.73
C VAL A 29 7.24 1.94 1.34
N VAL A 30 7.31 1.04 2.32
CA VAL A 30 8.57 0.64 2.95
C VAL A 30 9.52 0.01 1.92
N LEU A 31 9.01 -0.85 1.03
CA LEU A 31 9.83 -1.37 -0.07
C LEU A 31 10.35 -0.22 -0.96
N LEU A 32 9.52 0.74 -1.36
CA LEU A 32 10.00 1.90 -2.14
C LEU A 32 11.09 2.69 -1.41
N LEU A 33 10.98 2.89 -0.10
CA LEU A 33 12.00 3.56 0.70
C LEU A 33 13.31 2.79 0.73
N ILE A 34 13.27 1.46 0.90
CA ILE A 34 14.47 0.61 0.84
C ILE A 34 15.11 0.71 -0.55
N LYS A 35 14.32 0.67 -1.62
CA LYS A 35 14.82 0.86 -2.98
C LYS A 35 15.47 2.22 -3.19
N LEU A 36 14.84 3.29 -2.70
CA LEU A 36 15.38 4.64 -2.83
C LEU A 36 16.66 4.82 -1.99
N GLY A 37 16.68 4.23 -0.79
CA GLY A 37 17.84 4.22 0.10
C GLY A 37 19.02 3.45 -0.50
N THR A 38 18.79 2.25 -1.03
CA THR A 38 19.81 1.47 -1.75
C THR A 38 20.29 2.17 -3.02
N LEU A 39 19.42 2.84 -3.77
CA LEU A 39 19.81 3.64 -4.93
C LEU A 39 20.70 4.83 -4.54
N LEU A 40 20.35 5.54 -3.46
CA LEU A 40 21.17 6.63 -2.92
C LEU A 40 22.52 6.10 -2.44
N LEU A 41 22.51 5.01 -1.69
CA LEU A 41 23.72 4.40 -1.13
C LEU A 41 24.67 3.92 -2.24
N ASN A 42 24.13 3.27 -3.27
CA ASN A 42 24.90 2.83 -4.44
C ASN A 42 25.44 4.01 -5.27
N ARG A 43 24.87 5.22 -5.13
CA ARG A 43 25.40 6.44 -5.77
C ARG A 43 26.57 7.07 -5.00
N ILE A 44 26.56 6.98 -3.67
CA ILE A 44 27.58 7.61 -2.81
C ILE A 44 28.69 6.63 -2.40
N THR A 45 28.44 5.34 -2.52
CA THR A 45 29.42 4.28 -2.26
C THR A 45 29.45 3.32 -3.44
N PRO A 46 30.63 2.81 -3.84
CA PRO A 46 30.75 1.75 -4.84
C PRO A 46 30.29 0.38 -4.30
N LEU A 47 29.37 0.39 -3.33
CA LEU A 47 28.69 -0.77 -2.83
C LEU A 47 27.60 -1.08 -3.84
N ASP A 48 27.92 -1.98 -4.76
CA ASP A 48 27.02 -2.50 -5.77
C ASP A 48 25.94 -3.38 -5.10
N ILE A 49 25.09 -2.75 -4.29
CA ILE A 49 24.00 -3.39 -3.54
C ILE A 49 22.97 -3.84 -4.57
N THR A 50 23.21 -5.03 -5.10
CA THR A 50 22.32 -5.73 -6.00
C THR A 50 21.19 -6.28 -5.14
N LEU A 51 20.04 -5.61 -5.15
CA LEU A 51 18.89 -6.09 -4.38
C LEU A 51 18.53 -7.51 -4.81
N ILE A 52 18.65 -8.43 -3.86
CA ILE A 52 18.39 -9.85 -4.02
C ILE A 52 16.88 -10.01 -4.31
N GLY A 53 16.53 -10.61 -5.45
CA GLY A 53 15.14 -10.77 -5.89
C GLY A 53 14.82 -10.38 -7.34
N GLY A 54 15.81 -9.94 -8.11
CA GLY A 54 15.66 -9.67 -9.55
C GLY A 54 15.02 -8.30 -9.84
N LYS A 55 15.47 -7.66 -10.93
CA LYS A 55 15.06 -6.30 -11.30
C LYS A 55 13.54 -6.16 -11.48
N LEU A 56 12.84 -7.22 -11.86
CA LEU A 56 11.40 -7.17 -12.14
C LEU A 56 10.57 -7.02 -10.88
N ILE A 57 10.80 -7.85 -9.87
CA ILE A 57 10.06 -7.80 -8.60
C ILE A 57 10.38 -6.50 -7.86
N TRP A 58 11.63 -6.03 -7.90
CA TRP A 58 12.00 -4.77 -7.26
C TRP A 58 11.56 -3.50 -8.01
N ASN A 59 11.29 -3.59 -9.32
CA ASN A 59 10.72 -2.47 -10.07
C ASN A 59 9.20 -2.45 -10.04
N ILE A 60 8.57 -3.59 -10.30
CA ILE A 60 7.12 -3.68 -10.46
C ILE A 60 6.44 -4.05 -9.15
N GLY A 61 7.07 -4.84 -8.28
CA GLY A 61 6.49 -5.31 -7.03
C GLY A 61 5.94 -4.18 -6.15
N PRO A 62 6.73 -3.16 -5.76
CA PRO A 62 6.22 -2.08 -4.91
C PRO A 62 5.07 -1.30 -5.55
N LEU A 63 5.18 -1.00 -6.85
CA LEU A 63 4.16 -0.28 -7.62
C LEU A 63 2.86 -1.10 -7.76
N ALA A 64 2.96 -2.36 -8.17
CA ALA A 64 1.83 -3.27 -8.31
C ALA A 64 1.16 -3.53 -6.94
N LEU A 65 1.94 -3.67 -5.88
CA LEU A 65 1.44 -3.82 -4.51
C LEU A 65 0.66 -2.58 -4.07
N MET A 66 1.18 -1.37 -4.34
CA MET A 66 0.47 -0.12 -4.03
C MET A 66 -0.81 0.05 -4.85
N ILE A 67 -0.80 -0.29 -6.15
CA ILE A 67 -1.98 -0.19 -7.00
C ILE A 67 -3.05 -1.19 -6.54
N ALA A 68 -2.68 -2.46 -6.36
CA ALA A 68 -3.59 -3.48 -5.87
C ALA A 68 -4.13 -3.15 -4.46
N ALA A 69 -3.28 -2.67 -3.56
CA ALA A 69 -3.68 -2.27 -2.22
C ALA A 69 -4.55 -1.01 -2.22
N GLY A 70 -4.23 -0.02 -3.05
CA GLY A 70 -5.00 1.21 -3.21
C GLY A 70 -6.40 0.94 -3.73
N ILE A 71 -6.51 0.19 -4.84
CA ILE A 71 -7.80 -0.22 -5.43
C ILE A 71 -8.59 -1.08 -4.44
N GLY A 72 -7.94 -2.08 -3.81
CA GLY A 72 -8.58 -2.93 -2.81
C GLY A 72 -9.09 -2.16 -1.59
N SER A 73 -8.31 -1.19 -1.09
CA SER A 73 -8.73 -0.33 0.02
C SER A 73 -9.91 0.58 -0.37
N GLY A 74 -9.94 1.07 -1.61
CA GLY A 74 -11.01 1.93 -2.13
C GLY A 74 -12.34 1.17 -2.23
N ILE A 75 -12.33 0.00 -2.86
CA ILE A 75 -13.50 -0.87 -2.97
C ILE A 75 -14.04 -1.26 -1.59
N LEU A 76 -13.16 -1.44 -0.59
CA LEU A 76 -13.58 -1.75 0.77
C LEU A 76 -14.07 -0.55 1.58
N LYS A 77 -13.58 0.66 1.28
CA LYS A 77 -14.10 1.89 1.87
C LYS A 77 -15.53 2.18 1.42
N ASP A 78 -15.86 1.81 0.19
CA ASP A 78 -17.21 2.01 -0.37
C ASP A 78 -18.20 0.90 0.04
N LYS A 79 -17.72 -0.25 0.54
CA LYS A 79 -18.57 -1.26 1.17
C LYS A 79 -18.91 -0.90 2.63
N TYR A 80 -19.92 -0.06 2.77
CA TYR A 80 -20.65 0.15 4.02
C TYR A 80 -21.57 -1.06 4.29
N ARG A 81 -21.87 -1.35 5.56
CA ARG A 81 -22.88 -2.36 5.91
C ARG A 81 -24.22 -1.96 5.29
N GLU A 82 -24.70 -2.74 4.34
CA GLU A 82 -26.12 -2.85 4.04
C GLU A 82 -26.74 -3.62 5.21
N ASP A 83 -27.04 -2.89 6.29
CA ASP A 83 -28.17 -3.24 7.16
C ASP A 83 -29.41 -2.61 6.53
#